data_AF-A0A7Y7CMK5-F1
#
_entry.id   AF-A0A7Y7CMK5-F1
#
_cell.length_a   1.000
_cell.length_b   1.000
_cell.length_c   1.000
_cell.angle_alpha   90.00
_cell.angle_beta   90.00
_cell.angle_gamma   90.00
#
_symmetry.space_group_name_H-M   'P 1'
#
loop_
_entity.id
_entity.type
_entity.pdbx_description
1 polymer ?
#
loop_
_entity_poly.entity_id
_entity_poly.type
_entity_poly.pdbx_seq_one_letter_code
_entity_poly.pdbx_strand_id
1 'polypeptide(L)'
;MQAVTIDTAQSQVIEAQISAAKNGLKNAGMSEADKRAARDAAEQFEAIFIAQMLSPMFESLPTDGTMGGGPAEGMYRSMFVTEAGKEIAKAGGVGVADQVYRELIKLQEG
;
A
#
# COMPACT_ATOMS: atom_id res chain seq x y z
N MET A 1 -56.78 26.00 -3.09
CA MET A 1 -56.07 24.79 -2.65
C MET A 1 -54.77 24.47 -3.43
N GLN A 2 -54.27 25.32 -4.34
CA GLN A 2 -53.10 24.98 -5.18
C GLN A 2 -51.73 25.45 -4.64
N ALA A 3 -51.69 26.24 -3.56
CA ALA A 3 -50.44 26.81 -3.04
C ALA A 3 -49.64 25.86 -2.12
N VAL A 4 -50.29 24.88 -1.47
CA VAL A 4 -49.65 23.95 -0.51
C VAL A 4 -48.84 22.86 -1.23
N THR A 5 -49.18 22.54 -2.48
CA THR A 5 -48.55 21.48 -3.27
C THR A 5 -47.17 21.85 -3.83
N ILE A 6 -46.87 23.13 -4.04
CA ILE A 6 -45.58 23.58 -4.60
C ILE A 6 -44.47 23.52 -3.53
N ASP A 7 -44.79 23.92 -2.30
CA ASP A 7 -43.87 23.92 -1.15
C ASP A 7 -43.46 22.51 -0.71
N THR A 8 -44.39 21.55 -0.82
CA THR A 8 -44.16 20.13 -0.51
C THR A 8 -43.21 19.47 -1.53
N ALA A 9 -43.36 19.81 -2.82
CA ALA A 9 -42.50 19.28 -3.88
C ALA A 9 -41.06 19.80 -3.77
N GLN A 10 -40.87 21.08 -3.39
CA GLN A 10 -39.53 21.64 -3.16
C GLN A 10 -38.86 21.02 -1.92
N SER A 11 -39.62 20.77 -0.84
CA SER A 11 -39.09 20.11 0.37
C SER A 11 -38.61 18.68 0.10
N GLN A 12 -39.34 17.89 -0.70
CA GLN A 12 -38.94 16.53 -1.06
C GLN A 12 -37.67 16.48 -1.93
N VAL A 13 -37.50 17.45 -2.84
CA VAL A 13 -36.30 17.56 -3.68
C VAL A 13 -35.07 17.92 -2.84
N ILE A 14 -35.22 18.80 -1.84
CA ILE A 14 -34.14 19.17 -0.92
C ILE A 14 -33.73 17.98 -0.04
N GLU A 15 -34.69 17.24 0.51
CA GLU A 15 -34.40 16.03 1.30
C GLU A 15 -33.70 14.94 0.47
N ALA A 16 -34.12 14.74 -0.78
CA ALA A 16 -33.46 13.82 -1.70
C ALA A 16 -32.01 14.24 -2.00
N GLN A 17 -31.76 15.53 -2.25
CA GLN A 17 -30.42 16.07 -2.47
C GLN A 17 -29.53 15.97 -1.21
N ILE A 18 -30.08 16.21 -0.02
CA ILE A 18 -29.36 16.05 1.25
C ILE A 18 -29.03 14.57 1.50
N SER A 19 -29.94 13.64 1.18
CA SER A 19 -29.68 12.20 1.30
C SER A 19 -28.62 11.71 0.31
N ALA A 20 -28.62 12.23 -0.91
CA ALA A 20 -27.63 11.91 -1.94
C ALA A 20 -26.25 12.48 -1.58
N ALA A 21 -26.18 13.72 -1.09
CA ALA A 21 -24.96 14.33 -0.57
C ALA A 21 -24.41 13.55 0.65
N LYS A 22 -25.28 13.13 1.58
CA LYS A 22 -24.91 12.28 2.71
C LYS A 22 -24.39 10.90 2.29
N ASN A 23 -24.94 10.31 1.23
CA ASN A 23 -24.41 9.06 0.66
C ASN A 23 -23.06 9.26 -0.06
N GLY A 24 -22.85 10.40 -0.73
CA GLY A 24 -21.55 10.78 -1.28
C GLY A 24 -20.48 10.96 -0.19
N LEU A 25 -20.86 11.56 0.94
CA LEU A 25 -20.00 11.72 2.13
C LEU A 25 -19.74 10.39 2.86
N LYS A 26 -20.70 9.45 2.88
CA LYS A 26 -20.47 8.08 3.40
C LYS A 26 -19.52 7.26 2.53
N ASN A 27 -19.45 7.56 1.24
CA ASN A 27 -18.47 7.01 0.30
C ASN A 27 -17.16 7.80 0.26
N ALA A 28 -17.00 8.84 1.09
CA ALA A 28 -15.73 9.53 1.28
C ALA A 28 -14.79 8.82 2.28
N GLY A 29 -14.99 7.50 2.47
CA GLY A 29 -13.93 6.63 2.97
C GLY A 29 -12.97 6.27 1.83
N MET A 30 -11.76 5.82 2.17
CA MET A 30 -10.75 5.41 1.18
C MET A 30 -11.35 4.53 0.08
N SER A 31 -11.07 4.88 -1.18
CA SER A 31 -11.51 4.08 -2.31
C SER A 31 -10.83 2.70 -2.30
N GLU A 32 -11.42 1.72 -2.97
CA GLU A 32 -10.78 0.41 -3.15
C GLU A 32 -9.44 0.51 -3.90
N ALA A 33 -9.26 1.55 -4.73
CA ALA A 33 -7.98 1.84 -5.36
C ALA A 33 -6.94 2.31 -4.34
N ASP A 34 -7.30 3.17 -3.40
CA ASP A 34 -6.41 3.66 -2.35
C ASP A 34 -5.99 2.54 -1.40
N LYS A 35 -6.93 1.64 -1.06
CA LYS A 35 -6.63 0.44 -0.25
C LYS A 35 -5.63 -0.48 -0.95
N ARG A 36 -5.78 -0.70 -2.26
CA ARG A 36 -4.82 -1.48 -3.05
C ARG A 36 -3.46 -0.80 -3.09
N ALA A 37 -3.41 0.49 -3.36
CA ALA A 37 -2.16 1.26 -3.38
C ALA A 37 -1.44 1.23 -2.01
N ALA A 38 -2.19 1.35 -0.91
CA ALA A 38 -1.64 1.23 0.44
C ALA A 38 -1.09 -0.18 0.72
N ARG A 39 -1.76 -1.23 0.22
CA ARG A 39 -1.27 -2.61 0.35
C ARG A 39 0.03 -2.81 -0.44
N ASP A 40 0.05 -2.37 -1.69
CA ASP A 40 1.22 -2.48 -2.57
C ASP A 40 2.42 -1.73 -1.99
N ALA A 41 2.19 -0.55 -1.42
CA ALA A 41 3.24 0.24 -0.76
C ALA A 41 3.78 -0.48 0.49
N ALA A 42 2.91 -1.12 1.27
CA ALA A 42 3.31 -1.87 2.45
C ALA A 42 4.13 -3.13 2.11
N GLU A 43 3.75 -3.86 1.06
CA GLU A 43 4.51 -5.02 0.56
C GLU A 43 5.87 -4.61 -0.02
N GLN A 44 5.93 -3.48 -0.72
CA GLN A 44 7.20 -2.91 -1.21
C GLN A 44 8.13 -2.49 -0.07
N PHE A 45 7.57 -1.89 0.98
CA PHE A 45 8.34 -1.56 2.17
C PHE A 45 8.94 -2.81 2.82
N GLU A 46 8.13 -3.85 3.00
CA GLU A 46 8.61 -5.12 3.55
C GLU A 46 9.67 -5.79 2.66
N ALA A 47 9.52 -5.72 1.34
CA ALA A 47 10.52 -6.23 0.41
C ALA A 47 11.89 -5.55 0.58
N ILE A 48 11.91 -4.21 0.71
CA ILE A 48 13.14 -3.45 0.96
C ILE A 48 13.70 -3.81 2.34
N PHE A 49 12.85 -3.89 3.36
CA PHE A 49 13.25 -4.29 4.70
C PHE A 49 13.95 -5.67 4.70
N ILE A 50 13.33 -6.67 4.07
CA ILE A 50 13.91 -8.02 3.95
C ILE A 50 15.22 -7.97 3.17
N ALA A 51 15.28 -7.24 2.05
CA ALA A 51 16.52 -7.09 1.30
C ALA A 51 17.66 -6.53 2.17
N GLN A 52 17.40 -5.50 2.99
CA GLN A 52 18.39 -4.94 3.92
C GLN A 52 18.82 -5.94 5.01
N MET A 53 17.89 -6.78 5.49
CA MET A 53 18.20 -7.84 6.46
C MET A 53 19.01 -8.98 5.85
N LEU A 54 18.86 -9.22 4.55
CA LEU A 54 19.62 -10.24 3.82
C LEU A 54 21.01 -9.74 3.39
N SER A 55 21.22 -8.43 3.22
CA SER A 55 22.51 -7.86 2.77
C SER A 55 23.73 -8.42 3.52
N PRO A 56 23.75 -8.50 4.87
CA PRO A 56 24.92 -8.99 5.61
C PRO A 56 25.28 -10.46 5.30
N MET A 57 24.32 -11.29 4.88
CA MET A 57 24.59 -12.67 4.48
C MET A 57 25.44 -12.75 3.20
N PHE A 58 25.33 -11.75 2.33
CA PHE A 58 26.05 -11.69 1.05
C PHE A 58 27.33 -10.85 1.13
N GLU A 59 27.40 -9.91 2.07
CA GLU A 59 28.61 -9.15 2.41
C GLU A 59 29.62 -9.97 3.22
N SER A 60 29.15 -10.92 4.04
CA SER A 60 30.01 -11.80 4.85
C SER A 60 30.66 -12.95 4.07
N LEU A 61 30.30 -13.13 2.79
CA LEU A 61 30.95 -14.10 1.92
C LEU A 61 32.26 -13.49 1.38
N PRO A 62 33.44 -14.06 1.69
CA PRO A 62 34.69 -13.56 1.14
C PRO A 62 34.66 -13.67 -0.38
N THR A 63 34.78 -12.52 -1.05
CA THR A 63 34.91 -12.40 -2.52
C THR A 63 36.32 -12.75 -3.01
N ASP A 64 37.23 -13.09 -2.10
CA ASP A 64 38.67 -13.30 -2.36
C ASP A 64 39.00 -14.75 -2.76
N GLY A 65 38.08 -15.42 -3.44
CA GLY A 65 38.35 -16.71 -4.06
C GLY A 65 39.16 -16.55 -5.34
N THR A 66 40.01 -17.53 -5.66
CA THR A 66 40.74 -17.62 -6.95
C THR A 66 39.81 -17.65 -8.18
N MET A 67 38.50 -17.82 -7.96
CA MET A 67 37.43 -17.80 -8.97
C MET A 67 36.28 -16.84 -8.61
N GLY A 68 36.57 -15.54 -8.47
CA GLY A 68 35.53 -14.51 -8.67
C GLY A 68 35.14 -13.71 -7.42
N GLY A 69 35.18 -12.40 -7.62
CA GLY A 69 34.83 -11.35 -6.65
C GLY A 69 34.81 -9.97 -7.31
N GLY A 70 34.46 -9.91 -8.59
CA GLY A 70 34.56 -8.69 -9.40
C GLY A 70 33.37 -7.74 -9.18
N PRO A 71 33.46 -6.46 -9.63
CA PRO A 71 32.36 -5.50 -9.54
C PRO A 71 31.05 -5.99 -10.15
N ALA A 72 31.13 -6.82 -11.20
CA ALA A 72 29.97 -7.43 -11.85
C ALA A 72 29.23 -8.41 -10.93
N GLU A 73 29.95 -9.13 -10.08
CA GLU A 73 29.37 -10.06 -9.12
C GLU A 73 28.68 -9.32 -7.97
N GLY A 74 29.28 -8.24 -7.48
CA GLY A 74 28.65 -7.35 -6.49
C GLY A 74 27.32 -6.78 -6.99
N MET A 75 27.26 -6.38 -8.27
CA MET A 75 26.01 -5.91 -8.89
C MET A 75 24.98 -7.04 -9.04
N TYR A 76 25.40 -8.24 -9.45
CA TYR A 76 24.48 -9.38 -9.54
C TYR A 76 23.92 -9.77 -8.17
N ARG A 77 24.75 -9.78 -7.13
CA ARG A 77 24.35 -10.06 -5.75
C ARG A 77 23.34 -9.05 -5.23
N SER A 78 23.55 -7.75 -5.46
CA SER A 78 22.58 -6.73 -5.02
C SER A 78 21.24 -6.85 -5.73
N MET A 79 21.24 -7.14 -7.04
CA MET A 79 20.02 -7.43 -7.79
C MET A 79 19.32 -8.69 -7.26
N PHE A 80 20.08 -9.75 -6.99
CA PHE A 80 19.56 -11.00 -6.44
C PHE A 80 18.92 -10.79 -5.07
N VAL A 81 19.58 -10.09 -4.16
CA VAL A 81 19.05 -9.78 -2.81
C VAL A 81 17.76 -8.96 -2.91
N THR A 82 17.70 -8.01 -3.85
CA THR A 82 16.51 -7.19 -4.08
C THR A 82 15.33 -8.05 -4.56
N GLU A 83 15.54 -8.95 -5.52
CA GLU A 83 14.47 -9.83 -6.02
C GLU A 83 14.07 -10.89 -4.98
N ALA A 84 15.03 -11.44 -4.24
CA ALA A 84 14.75 -12.34 -3.13
C ALA A 84 13.86 -11.67 -2.07
N GLY A 85 14.17 -10.42 -1.69
CA GLY A 85 13.35 -9.65 -0.76
C GLY A 85 11.90 -9.47 -1.25
N LYS A 86 11.71 -9.17 -2.54
CA LYS A 86 10.38 -9.05 -3.16
C LYS A 86 9.60 -10.35 -3.13
N GLU A 87 10.23 -11.46 -3.52
CA GLU A 87 9.53 -12.76 -3.55
C GLU A 87 9.22 -13.27 -2.15
N ILE A 88 10.09 -13.04 -1.16
CA ILE A 88 9.79 -13.38 0.23
C ILE A 88 8.62 -12.54 0.76
N ALA A 89 8.61 -11.22 0.50
CA ALA A 89 7.50 -10.35 0.91
C ALA A 89 6.16 -10.81 0.29
N LYS A 90 6.13 -11.10 -1.01
CA LYS A 90 4.93 -11.62 -1.70
C LYS A 90 4.44 -12.97 -1.15
N ALA A 91 5.37 -13.84 -0.74
CA ALA A 91 5.04 -15.14 -0.18
C ALA A 91 4.46 -15.08 1.25
N GLY A 92 4.36 -13.89 1.85
CA GLY A 92 3.84 -13.67 3.21
C GLY A 92 4.85 -12.99 4.14
N GLY A 93 6.11 -12.85 3.72
CA GLY A 93 7.10 -12.02 4.40
C GLY A 93 7.34 -12.38 5.85
N VAL A 94 7.57 -11.34 6.66
CA VAL A 94 7.76 -11.43 8.11
C VAL A 94 6.60 -10.78 8.88
N GLY A 95 5.59 -10.28 8.17
CA GLY A 95 4.37 -9.66 8.72
C GLY A 95 4.48 -8.15 8.99
N VAL A 96 5.54 -7.50 8.51
CA VAL A 96 5.72 -6.04 8.64
C VAL A 96 4.77 -5.29 7.71
N ALA A 97 4.48 -5.83 6.51
CA ALA A 97 3.55 -5.23 5.57
C ALA A 97 2.16 -5.02 6.19
N ASP A 98 1.66 -5.94 7.01
CA ASP A 98 0.36 -5.79 7.66
C ASP A 98 0.33 -4.64 8.68
N GLN A 99 1.43 -4.42 9.39
CA GLN A 99 1.55 -3.31 10.35
C GLN A 99 1.60 -1.97 9.63
N VAL A 100 2.42 -1.89 8.58
CA VAL A 100 2.56 -0.69 7.74
C VAL A 100 1.24 -0.36 7.06
N TYR A 101 0.56 -1.36 6.48
CA TYR A 101 -0.74 -1.19 5.86
C TYR A 101 -1.75 -0.57 6.84
N ARG A 102 -1.87 -1.12 8.05
CA ARG A 102 -2.79 -0.57 9.07
C ARG A 102 -2.49 0.89 9.39
N GLU A 103 -1.22 1.27 9.43
CA GLU A 103 -0.83 2.66 9.70
C GLU A 103 -1.13 3.57 8.50
N LEU A 104 -0.90 3.10 7.27
CA LEU A 104 -1.25 3.82 6.05
C LEU A 104 -2.76 4.07 5.94
N ILE A 105 -3.61 3.11 6.34
CA ILE A 105 -5.06 3.30 6.37
C ILE A 105 -5.45 4.37 7.40
N LYS A 106 -4.93 4.29 8.62
CA LYS A 106 -5.24 5.29 9.67
C LYS A 106 -4.85 6.71 9.26
N LEU A 107 -3.71 6.87 8.59
CA LEU A 107 -3.25 8.18 8.11
C LEU A 107 -4.14 8.79 7.02
N GLN A 108 -4.94 7.97 6.33
CA GLN A 108 -5.87 8.42 5.30
C GLN A 108 -7.30 8.60 5.82
N GLU A 109 -7.62 8.02 6.97
CA GLU A 109 -8.91 8.18 7.65
C GLU A 109 -8.94 9.38 8.62
N GLY A 110 -7.78 9.90 9.02
CA GLY A 110 -7.63 11.10 9.87
C GLY A 110 -7.53 12.39 9.07
#